data_AF-A0A2R7R3U7-F1
#
_entry.id   AF-A0A2R7R3U7-F1
#
_cell.length_a   1.000
_cell.length_b   1.000
_cell.length_c   1.000
_cell.angle_alpha   90.00
_cell.angle_beta   90.00
_cell.angle_gamma   90.00
#
_symmetry.space_group_name_H-M   'P 1'
#
loop_
_entity.id
_entity.type
_entity.pdbx_description
1 polymer ?
#
loop_
_entity_poly.entity_id
_entity_poly.type
_entity_poly.pdbx_seq_one_letter_code
_entity_poly.pdbx_strand_id
1 'polypeptide(L)'
;MLLTHPLPATTDLLALQRVAPSRYPLLMESTASGTAQGRWDLLLMGDGQALALHADGVVRDAAGVAHPGSFLDVLDAQWAALRQPREEIQLPFRGGWALMLDYELAGQIETVLQLPARADGLPSALALRCPAAVLHDRVLGQYHAVCETDHAALLQTLLADLDAARELPPLPAWQPPAEVGEDAPARFTDGVGKVIDYLRAGDVFQV
;
A
#
# COMPACT_ATOMS: atom_id res chain seq x y z
N MET A 1 -15.48 -9.79 13.77
CA MET A 1 -16.66 -8.90 13.77
C MET A 1 -16.25 -7.54 13.22
N LEU A 2 -17.09 -6.99 12.33
CA LEU A 2 -16.81 -5.81 11.51
C LEU A 2 -17.94 -4.80 11.70
N LEU A 3 -17.61 -3.53 11.92
CA LEU A 3 -18.53 -2.42 11.91
C LEU A 3 -18.57 -1.81 10.51
N THR A 4 -19.77 -1.49 10.03
CA THR A 4 -19.98 -0.79 8.77
C THR A 4 -20.84 0.45 8.99
N HIS A 5 -20.51 1.54 8.31
CA HIS A 5 -21.25 2.79 8.40
C HIS A 5 -21.39 3.41 7.00
N PRO A 6 -22.62 3.63 6.50
CA PRO A 6 -22.82 4.25 5.19
C PRO A 6 -22.33 5.70 5.21
N LEU A 7 -21.73 6.15 4.11
CA LEU A 7 -21.21 7.50 3.94
C LEU A 7 -21.95 8.24 2.82
N PRO A 8 -21.91 9.58 2.80
CA PRO A 8 -22.51 10.38 1.72
C PRO A 8 -21.92 10.01 0.35
N ALA A 9 -22.75 10.05 -0.70
CA ALA A 9 -22.30 9.84 -2.08
C ALA A 9 -21.32 10.91 -2.59
N THR A 10 -21.20 12.03 -1.85
CA THR A 10 -20.24 13.11 -2.11
C THR A 10 -18.87 12.89 -1.44
N THR A 11 -18.61 11.69 -0.91
CA THR A 11 -17.33 11.37 -0.27
C THR A 11 -16.20 11.45 -1.29
N ASP A 12 -15.18 12.26 -0.98
CA ASP A 12 -13.97 12.41 -1.79
C ASP A 12 -12.80 11.76 -1.06
N LEU A 13 -12.35 10.60 -1.57
CA LEU A 13 -11.27 9.82 -0.96
C LEU A 13 -9.93 10.56 -0.99
N LEU A 14 -9.67 11.34 -2.05
CA LEU A 14 -8.43 12.09 -2.18
C LEU A 14 -8.40 13.29 -1.24
N ALA A 15 -9.53 13.99 -1.09
CA ALA A 15 -9.67 15.05 -0.09
C ALA A 15 -9.51 14.49 1.33
N LEU A 16 -10.12 13.33 1.62
CA LEU A 16 -9.96 12.68 2.93
C LEU A 16 -8.50 12.30 3.21
N GLN A 17 -7.78 11.73 2.23
CA GLN A 17 -6.37 11.41 2.37
C GLN A 17 -5.53 12.67 2.70
N ARG A 18 -5.86 13.82 2.09
CA ARG A 18 -5.16 15.09 2.31
C ARG A 18 -5.34 15.66 3.73
N VAL A 19 -6.42 15.33 4.43
CA VAL A 19 -6.63 15.80 5.81
C VAL A 19 -5.54 15.28 6.74
N ALA A 20 -5.19 14.00 6.61
CA ALA A 20 -4.17 13.37 7.43
C ALA A 20 -3.46 12.23 6.66
N PRO A 21 -2.49 12.52 5.78
CA PRO A 21 -1.87 11.51 4.93
C PRO A 21 -1.23 10.35 5.69
N SER A 22 -0.64 10.61 6.87
CA SER A 22 -0.07 9.56 7.72
C SER A 22 -1.12 8.61 8.30
N ARG A 23 -2.37 9.07 8.44
CA ARG A 23 -3.51 8.26 8.88
C ARG A 23 -4.15 7.51 7.73
N TYR A 24 -4.04 8.02 6.50
CA TYR A 24 -4.63 7.42 5.30
C TYR A 24 -3.54 6.97 4.32
N PRO A 25 -2.78 5.91 4.66
CA PRO A 25 -1.52 5.61 3.99
C PRO A 25 -1.66 5.04 2.58
N LEU A 26 -2.84 4.51 2.20
CA LEU A 26 -3.01 3.82 0.93
C LEU A 26 -4.40 4.09 0.35
N LEU A 27 -4.41 4.71 -0.84
CA LEU A 27 -5.56 4.82 -1.73
C LEU A 27 -5.34 3.83 -2.90
N MET A 28 -6.34 3.00 -3.17
CA MET A 28 -6.38 2.09 -4.31
C MET A 28 -7.65 2.37 -5.10
N GLU A 29 -7.51 2.78 -6.36
CA GLU A 29 -8.63 3.04 -7.25
C GLU A 29 -8.64 2.05 -8.42
N SER A 30 -9.84 1.62 -8.78
CA SER A 30 -10.07 0.74 -9.92
C SER A 30 -10.42 1.54 -11.17
N THR A 31 -9.62 1.40 -12.22
CA THR A 31 -9.91 1.99 -13.54
C THR A 31 -10.56 1.00 -14.51
N ALA A 32 -10.52 -0.30 -14.21
CA ALA A 32 -11.17 -1.32 -15.02
C ALA A 32 -12.69 -1.29 -14.82
N SER A 33 -13.47 -1.24 -15.90
CA SER A 33 -14.93 -1.38 -15.87
C SER A 33 -15.35 -2.79 -16.29
N GLY A 34 -16.47 -3.28 -15.76
CA GLY A 34 -17.08 -4.55 -16.19
C GLY A 34 -16.44 -5.84 -15.66
N THR A 35 -15.49 -5.75 -14.71
CA THR A 35 -14.92 -6.94 -14.01
C THR A 35 -15.17 -6.85 -12.51
N ALA A 36 -15.21 -8.01 -11.83
CA ALA A 36 -15.36 -8.05 -10.37
C ALA A 36 -14.21 -7.33 -9.64
N GLN A 37 -13.01 -7.33 -10.24
CA GLN A 37 -11.83 -6.65 -9.69
C GLN A 37 -11.92 -5.13 -9.80
N GLY A 38 -12.69 -4.61 -10.76
CA GLY A 38 -12.85 -3.17 -10.98
C GLY A 38 -13.96 -2.50 -10.16
N ARG A 39 -14.62 -3.24 -9.25
CA ARG A 39 -15.81 -2.74 -8.54
C ARG A 39 -15.50 -1.75 -7.42
N TRP A 40 -14.32 -1.82 -6.83
CA TRP A 40 -14.05 -1.15 -5.55
C TRP A 40 -12.90 -0.16 -5.64
N ASP A 41 -13.11 1.00 -5.02
CA ASP A 41 -12.02 1.86 -4.57
C ASP A 41 -11.89 1.76 -3.05
N LEU A 42 -10.68 1.89 -2.52
CA LEU A 42 -10.37 1.71 -1.11
C LEU A 42 -9.43 2.82 -0.63
N LEU A 43 -9.77 3.46 0.48
CA LEU A 43 -8.85 4.28 1.25
C LEU A 43 -8.66 3.64 2.62
N LEU A 44 -7.49 3.09 2.89
CA LEU A 44 -7.18 2.47 4.18
C LEU A 44 -6.86 3.52 5.23
N MET A 45 -7.21 3.23 6.48
CA MET A 45 -6.97 4.09 7.65
C MET A 45 -6.12 3.33 8.66
N GLY A 46 -4.91 3.85 8.90
CA GLY A 46 -3.93 3.30 9.82
C GLY A 46 -4.20 3.66 11.28
N ASP A 47 -3.75 2.79 12.20
CA ASP A 47 -3.76 3.06 13.65
C ASP A 47 -2.39 3.49 14.21
N GLY A 48 -1.37 3.54 13.34
CA GLY A 48 -0.01 3.92 13.67
C GLY A 48 0.94 2.75 13.94
N GLN A 49 0.44 1.50 14.07
CA GLN A 49 1.33 0.34 14.10
C GLN A 49 1.91 0.10 12.71
N ALA A 50 3.20 -0.22 12.66
CA ALA A 50 3.93 -0.43 11.41
C ALA A 50 5.06 -1.43 11.60
N LEU A 51 5.45 -2.07 10.50
CA LEU A 51 6.72 -2.76 10.30
C LEU A 51 7.41 -2.14 9.09
N ALA A 52 8.71 -1.93 9.18
CA ALA A 52 9.53 -1.36 8.10
C ALA A 52 10.83 -2.16 7.95
N LEU A 53 11.16 -2.57 6.73
CA LEU A 53 12.48 -3.14 6.41
C LEU A 53 13.43 -2.01 6.05
N HIS A 54 14.41 -1.74 6.92
CA HIS A 54 15.38 -0.67 6.72
C HIS A 54 16.56 -1.12 5.85
N ALA A 55 17.33 -0.14 5.35
CA ALA A 55 18.48 -0.37 4.47
C ALA A 55 19.61 -1.21 5.10
N ASP A 56 19.66 -1.32 6.42
CA ASP A 56 20.58 -2.21 7.17
C ASP A 56 20.09 -3.68 7.17
N GLY A 57 18.97 -3.98 6.52
CA GLY A 57 18.34 -5.29 6.49
C GLY A 57 17.56 -5.63 7.75
N VAL A 58 17.40 -4.69 8.68
CA VAL A 58 16.70 -4.91 9.96
C VAL A 58 15.25 -4.46 9.84
N VAL A 59 14.34 -5.31 10.30
CA VAL A 59 12.92 -4.97 10.44
C VAL A 59 12.73 -4.18 11.72
N ARG A 60 12.08 -3.03 11.66
CA ARG A 60 11.74 -2.22 12.83
C ARG A 60 10.26 -1.90 12.87
N ASP A 61 9.70 -1.82 14.08
CA ASP A 61 8.34 -1.32 14.25
C ASP A 61 8.27 0.22 14.35
N ALA A 62 7.06 0.76 14.52
CA ALA A 62 6.82 2.19 14.68
C ALA A 62 7.55 2.83 15.90
N ALA A 63 7.92 2.04 16.91
CA ALA A 63 8.70 2.51 18.06
C ALA A 63 10.23 2.39 17.83
N GLY A 64 10.65 1.90 16.65
CA GLY A 64 12.04 1.68 16.28
C GLY A 64 12.66 0.40 16.85
N VAL A 65 11.85 -0.46 17.48
CA VAL A 65 12.30 -1.73 18.04
C VAL A 65 12.63 -2.67 16.91
N ALA A 66 13.83 -3.27 16.96
CA ALA A 66 14.29 -4.23 15.98
C ALA A 66 13.63 -5.61 16.21
N HIS A 67 13.16 -6.21 15.12
CA HIS A 67 12.56 -7.55 15.10
C HIS A 67 13.49 -8.51 14.35
N PRO A 68 13.79 -9.70 14.91
CA PRO A 68 14.62 -10.69 14.24
C PRO A 68 13.86 -11.40 13.13
N GLY A 69 14.54 -11.74 12.03
CA GLY A 69 13.99 -12.47 10.89
C GLY A 69 13.88 -11.63 9.62
N SER A 70 13.37 -12.23 8.54
CA SER A 70 13.04 -11.48 7.33
C SER A 70 11.78 -10.63 7.55
N PHE A 71 11.52 -9.67 6.66
CA PHE A 71 10.30 -8.86 6.73
C PHE A 71 9.03 -9.72 6.66
N LEU A 72 9.04 -10.75 5.80
CA LEU A 72 7.89 -11.64 5.64
C LEU A 72 7.67 -12.53 6.87
N ASP A 73 8.74 -13.00 7.52
CA ASP A 73 8.62 -13.77 8.77
C ASP A 73 7.98 -12.93 9.89
N VAL A 74 8.43 -11.68 10.04
CA VAL A 74 7.90 -10.76 11.07
C VAL A 74 6.45 -10.39 10.75
N LEU A 75 6.12 -10.14 9.48
CA LEU A 75 4.75 -9.88 9.05
C LEU A 75 3.83 -11.09 9.31
N ASP A 76 4.28 -12.30 8.99
CA ASP A 76 3.53 -13.53 9.23
C ASP A 76 3.24 -13.74 10.72
N ALA A 77 4.23 -13.48 11.58
CA ALA A 77 4.06 -13.57 13.03
C ALA A 77 3.01 -12.57 13.55
N GLN A 78 3.06 -11.32 13.08
CA GLN A 78 2.10 -10.28 13.46
C GLN A 78 0.70 -10.56 12.93
N TRP A 79 0.59 -11.05 11.69
CA TRP A 79 -0.68 -11.50 11.12
C TRP A 79 -1.27 -12.67 11.90
N ALA A 80 -0.45 -13.66 12.26
CA ALA A 80 -0.89 -14.85 12.99
C ALA A 80 -1.45 -14.50 14.38
N ALA A 81 -0.84 -13.53 15.06
CA ALA A 81 -1.31 -13.02 16.36
C ALA A 81 -2.68 -12.33 16.28
N LEU A 82 -3.01 -11.74 15.12
CA LEU A 82 -4.27 -11.01 14.88
C LEU A 82 -5.27 -11.81 14.04
N ARG A 83 -4.99 -13.09 13.77
CA ARG A 83 -5.77 -13.90 12.84
C ARG A 83 -7.21 -14.05 13.29
N GLN A 84 -8.14 -13.69 12.41
CA GLN A 84 -9.58 -13.89 12.61
C GLN A 84 -10.11 -15.08 11.80
N PRO A 85 -11.23 -15.70 12.21
CA PRO A 85 -11.93 -16.69 11.40
C PRO A 85 -12.34 -16.11 10.05
N ARG A 86 -12.35 -16.95 9.01
CA ARG A 86 -12.83 -16.54 7.69
C ARG A 86 -14.36 -16.44 7.72
N GLU A 87 -14.87 -15.22 7.66
CA GLU A 87 -16.31 -14.95 7.43
C GLU A 87 -16.58 -14.76 5.92
N GLU A 88 -17.72 -15.24 5.41
CA GLU A 88 -18.17 -15.04 4.02
C GLU A 88 -18.83 -13.67 3.83
N ILE A 89 -18.07 -12.60 4.05
CA ILE A 89 -18.51 -11.22 3.80
C ILE A 89 -17.97 -10.77 2.44
N GLN A 90 -18.85 -10.24 1.59
CA GLN A 90 -18.54 -9.78 0.23
C GLN A 90 -17.89 -8.38 0.20
N LEU A 91 -16.96 -8.10 1.11
CA LEU A 91 -16.17 -6.86 1.13
C LEU A 91 -14.71 -7.20 0.82
N PRO A 92 -14.03 -6.46 -0.08
CA PRO A 92 -12.66 -6.74 -0.48
C PRO A 92 -11.64 -6.48 0.66
N PHE A 93 -12.00 -5.64 1.62
CA PHE A 93 -11.17 -5.31 2.77
C PHE A 93 -12.04 -5.16 4.03
N ARG A 94 -11.53 -5.63 5.17
CA ARG A 94 -12.25 -5.69 6.46
C ARG A 94 -11.40 -5.27 7.66
N GLY A 95 -10.33 -4.53 7.39
CA GLY A 95 -9.23 -4.35 8.33
C GLY A 95 -8.12 -5.35 8.08
N GLY A 96 -6.88 -4.91 8.31
CA GLY A 96 -5.69 -5.69 8.02
C GLY A 96 -4.47 -4.79 7.91
N TRP A 97 -3.71 -4.91 6.82
CA TRP A 97 -2.46 -4.21 6.60
C TRP A 97 -2.46 -3.56 5.21
N ALA A 98 -1.96 -2.33 5.12
CA ALA A 98 -1.48 -1.75 3.86
C ALA A 98 -0.04 -2.23 3.64
N LEU A 99 0.24 -2.81 2.47
CA LEU A 99 1.55 -3.35 2.14
C LEU A 99 2.17 -2.55 1.00
N MET A 100 3.44 -2.18 1.15
CA MET A 100 4.29 -1.69 0.07
C MET A 100 5.58 -2.50 0.09
N LEU A 101 5.89 -3.16 -1.02
CA LEU A 101 7.03 -4.06 -1.14
C LEU A 101 7.82 -3.66 -2.39
N ASP A 102 9.04 -3.19 -2.20
CA ASP A 102 9.95 -2.98 -3.32
C ASP A 102 10.37 -4.32 -3.94
N TYR A 103 10.82 -4.25 -5.18
CA TYR A 103 11.40 -5.41 -5.87
C TYR A 103 12.57 -6.01 -5.09
N GLU A 104 13.38 -5.17 -4.45
CA GLU A 104 14.56 -5.55 -3.66
C GLU A 104 14.26 -6.49 -2.49
N LEU A 105 13.02 -6.54 -2.01
CA LEU A 105 12.59 -7.53 -1.01
C LEU A 105 12.84 -8.97 -1.49
N ALA A 106 12.84 -9.21 -2.80
CA ALA A 106 13.16 -10.52 -3.38
C ALA A 106 14.52 -11.06 -2.92
N GLY A 107 15.49 -10.21 -2.55
CA GLY A 107 16.78 -10.64 -1.99
C GLY A 107 16.68 -11.34 -0.64
N GLN A 108 15.59 -11.14 0.13
CA GLN A 108 15.30 -11.93 1.34
C GLN A 108 14.72 -13.32 1.01
N ILE A 109 14.16 -13.50 -0.19
CA ILE A 109 13.55 -14.76 -0.65
C ILE A 109 14.59 -15.59 -1.42
N GLU A 110 15.16 -15.03 -2.47
CA GLU A 110 16.17 -15.65 -3.33
C GLU A 110 17.55 -15.08 -2.98
N THR A 111 18.19 -15.67 -1.97
CA THR A 111 19.46 -15.16 -1.39
C THR A 111 20.66 -15.13 -2.34
N VAL A 112 20.54 -15.72 -3.53
CA VAL A 112 21.54 -15.61 -4.60
C VAL A 112 21.54 -14.21 -5.25
N LEU A 113 20.44 -13.47 -5.13
CA LEU A 113 20.30 -12.13 -5.70
C LEU A 113 21.13 -11.12 -4.90
N GLN A 114 21.94 -10.35 -5.63
CA GLN A 114 22.68 -9.20 -5.07
C GLN A 114 22.02 -7.93 -5.56
N LEU A 115 21.05 -7.43 -4.79
CA LEU A 115 20.25 -6.26 -5.15
C LEU A 115 20.76 -5.01 -4.41
N PRO A 116 20.70 -3.83 -5.04
CA PRO A 116 21.14 -2.59 -4.40
C PRO A 116 20.19 -2.19 -3.27
N ALA A 117 20.74 -1.57 -2.22
CA ALA A 117 19.90 -0.87 -1.25
C ALA A 117 19.33 0.42 -1.86
N ARG A 118 18.19 0.88 -1.35
CA ARG A 118 17.61 2.16 -1.75
C ARG A 118 18.59 3.31 -1.49
N ALA A 119 18.80 4.16 -2.49
CA ALA A 119 19.70 5.30 -2.38
C ALA A 119 19.13 6.44 -1.51
N ASP A 120 17.81 6.51 -1.34
CA ASP A 120 17.11 7.55 -0.56
C ASP A 120 17.01 7.24 0.94
N GLY A 121 17.46 6.06 1.36
CA GLY A 121 17.43 5.64 2.77
C GLY A 121 16.03 5.32 3.31
N LEU A 122 15.00 5.29 2.45
CA LEU A 122 13.66 4.88 2.86
C LEU A 122 13.59 3.35 3.08
N PRO A 123 12.57 2.85 3.81
CA PRO A 123 12.34 1.42 3.92
C PRO A 123 12.01 0.77 2.57
N SER A 124 12.56 -0.42 2.31
CA SER A 124 12.28 -1.20 1.10
C SER A 124 11.00 -2.05 1.19
N ALA A 125 10.46 -2.21 2.40
CA ALA A 125 9.16 -2.82 2.61
C ALA A 125 8.46 -2.17 3.82
N LEU A 126 7.15 -2.01 3.72
CA LEU A 126 6.28 -1.47 4.77
C LEU A 126 5.04 -2.34 4.93
N ALA A 127 4.68 -2.63 6.17
CA ALA A 127 3.36 -3.12 6.53
C ALA A 127 2.77 -2.17 7.56
N LEU A 128 1.69 -1.47 7.20
CA LEU A 128 1.02 -0.48 8.05
C LEU A 128 -0.32 -1.04 8.50
N ARG A 129 -0.52 -1.17 9.81
CA ARG A 129 -1.74 -1.72 10.36
C ARG A 129 -2.90 -0.77 10.10
N CYS A 130 -3.91 -1.28 9.41
CA CYS A 130 -5.08 -0.53 8.97
C CYS A 130 -6.36 -1.24 9.43
N PRO A 131 -6.87 -0.96 10.65
CA PRO A 131 -8.08 -1.60 11.16
C PRO A 131 -9.37 -0.98 10.60
N ALA A 132 -9.28 0.12 9.84
CA ALA A 132 -10.42 0.78 9.21
C ALA A 132 -10.12 1.15 7.75
N ALA A 133 -11.18 1.39 6.97
CA ALA A 133 -11.08 1.89 5.60
C ALA A 133 -12.39 2.59 5.18
N VAL A 134 -12.31 3.39 4.13
CA VAL A 134 -13.45 3.80 3.31
C VAL A 134 -13.46 2.97 2.03
N LEU A 135 -14.61 2.38 1.71
CA LEU A 135 -14.85 1.60 0.51
C LEU A 135 -15.85 2.33 -0.38
N HIS A 136 -15.56 2.40 -1.67
CA HIS A 136 -16.49 2.87 -2.69
C HIS A 136 -16.91 1.72 -3.59
N ASP A 137 -18.19 1.36 -3.54
CA ASP A 137 -18.79 0.44 -4.50
C ASP A 137 -19.17 1.21 -5.77
N ARG A 138 -18.36 1.09 -6.81
CA ARG A 138 -18.55 1.80 -8.09
C ARG A 138 -19.79 1.33 -8.85
N VAL A 139 -20.25 0.10 -8.61
CA VAL A 139 -21.44 -0.44 -9.28
C VAL A 139 -22.71 0.15 -8.67
N LEU A 140 -22.73 0.32 -7.35
CA LEU A 140 -23.87 0.88 -6.63
C LEU A 140 -23.78 2.39 -6.39
N GLY A 141 -22.60 3.00 -6.61
CA GLY A 141 -22.33 4.40 -6.29
C GLY A 141 -22.37 4.70 -4.79
N GLN A 142 -22.02 3.72 -3.95
CA GLN A 142 -22.17 3.80 -2.50
C GLN A 142 -20.82 3.81 -1.80
N TYR A 143 -20.70 4.65 -0.77
CA TYR A 143 -19.54 4.70 0.10
C TYR A 143 -19.88 4.12 1.46
N HIS A 144 -18.95 3.36 2.03
CA HIS A 144 -19.09 2.79 3.37
C HIS A 144 -17.75 2.89 4.11
N ALA A 145 -17.77 3.38 5.33
CA ALA A 145 -16.68 3.15 6.27
C ALA A 145 -16.80 1.73 6.84
N VAL A 146 -15.67 1.04 6.93
CA VAL A 146 -15.55 -0.26 7.59
C VAL A 146 -14.50 -0.19 8.68
N CYS A 147 -14.72 -0.85 9.80
CA CYS A 147 -13.80 -0.81 10.93
C CYS A 147 -13.90 -2.10 11.76
N GLU A 148 -12.77 -2.66 12.16
CA GLU A 148 -12.72 -3.74 13.14
C GLU A 148 -13.35 -3.30 14.47
N THR A 149 -14.14 -4.16 15.10
CA THR A 149 -14.96 -3.78 16.28
C THR A 149 -14.14 -3.20 17.43
N ASP A 150 -12.95 -3.73 17.70
CA ASP A 150 -12.08 -3.25 18.78
C ASP A 150 -11.47 -1.86 18.52
N HIS A 151 -11.64 -1.34 17.30
CA HIS A 151 -11.13 -0.04 16.87
C HIS A 151 -12.26 0.96 16.56
N ALA A 152 -13.48 0.74 17.08
CA ALA A 152 -14.66 1.55 16.81
C ALA A 152 -14.47 3.07 17.00
N ALA A 153 -13.54 3.48 17.87
CA ALA A 153 -13.18 4.89 18.06
C ALA A 153 -12.66 5.56 16.77
N LEU A 154 -11.98 4.81 15.89
CA LEU A 154 -11.49 5.32 14.61
C LEU A 154 -12.62 5.76 13.67
N LEU A 155 -13.81 5.16 13.78
CA LEU A 155 -14.95 5.59 12.99
C LEU A 155 -15.36 7.03 13.32
N GLN A 156 -15.28 7.44 14.59
CA GLN A 156 -15.57 8.82 14.99
C GLN A 156 -14.54 9.80 14.43
N THR A 157 -13.25 9.42 14.46
CA THR A 157 -12.17 10.19 13.84
C THR A 157 -12.39 10.33 12.33
N LEU A 158 -12.73 9.23 11.64
CA LEU A 158 -12.99 9.22 10.20
C LEU A 158 -14.14 10.17 9.83
N LEU A 159 -15.23 10.16 10.59
CA LEU A 159 -16.37 11.06 10.35
C LEU A 159 -15.97 12.53 10.54
N ALA A 160 -15.17 12.84 11.56
CA ALA A 160 -14.65 14.20 11.76
C ALA A 160 -13.70 14.63 10.62
N ASP A 161 -12.86 13.71 10.14
CA ASP A 161 -11.97 13.96 9.01
C ASP A 161 -12.74 14.19 7.70
N LEU A 162 -13.87 13.50 7.49
CA LEU A 162 -14.75 13.74 6.35
C LEU A 162 -15.34 15.15 6.37
N ASP A 163 -15.77 15.64 7.53
CA ASP A 163 -16.23 17.02 7.66
C ASP A 163 -15.10 18.02 7.38
N ALA A 164 -13.90 17.77 7.91
CA ALA A 164 -12.72 18.60 7.63
C ALA A 164 -12.32 18.58 6.14
N ALA A 165 -12.45 17.43 5.46
CA ALA A 165 -12.14 17.28 4.04
C ALA A 165 -12.98 18.19 3.14
N ARG A 166 -14.24 18.45 3.53
CA ARG A 166 -15.17 19.33 2.78
C ARG A 166 -14.77 20.80 2.81
N GLU A 167 -14.04 21.20 3.85
CA GLU A 167 -13.56 22.56 4.05
C GLU A 167 -12.16 22.78 3.45
N LEU A 168 -11.52 21.74 2.88
CA LEU A 168 -10.21 21.87 2.27
C LEU A 168 -10.27 22.79 1.05
N PRO A 169 -9.25 23.66 0.87
CA PRO A 169 -9.13 24.42 -0.36
C PRO A 169 -8.91 23.46 -1.55
N PRO A 170 -9.28 23.89 -2.77
CA PRO A 170 -8.95 23.15 -3.98
C PRO A 170 -7.43 22.98 -4.10
N LEU A 171 -7.02 21.89 -4.75
CA LEU A 171 -5.60 21.68 -5.05
C LEU A 171 -5.07 22.83 -5.93
N PRO A 172 -3.82 23.25 -5.72
CA PRO A 172 -3.17 24.13 -6.69
C PRO A 172 -3.13 23.45 -8.06
N ALA A 173 -3.09 24.25 -9.12
CA ALA A 173 -2.89 23.71 -10.46
C ALA A 173 -1.57 22.92 -10.53
N TRP A 174 -1.63 21.73 -11.11
CA TRP A 174 -0.44 20.92 -11.37
C TRP A 174 0.55 21.71 -12.22
N GLN A 175 1.83 21.68 -11.83
CA GLN A 175 2.90 22.35 -12.56
C GLN A 175 3.71 21.31 -13.34
N PRO A 176 3.90 21.48 -14.66
CA PRO A 176 4.74 20.58 -15.43
C PRO A 176 6.21 20.67 -14.98
N PRO A 177 6.99 19.58 -15.06
CA PRO A 177 8.41 19.62 -14.76
C PRO A 177 9.15 20.49 -15.77
N ALA A 178 10.21 21.16 -15.33
CA ALA A 178 11.07 21.97 -16.20
C ALA A 178 12.00 21.12 -17.09
N GLU A 179 12.36 19.93 -16.61
CA GLU A 179 13.28 19.00 -17.27
C GLU A 179 12.85 17.56 -17.00
N VAL A 180 13.16 16.67 -17.94
CA VAL A 180 13.02 15.22 -17.79
C VAL A 180 14.38 14.60 -18.07
N GLY A 181 14.83 13.70 -17.19
CA GLY A 181 16.07 12.97 -17.34
C GLY A 181 15.82 11.48 -17.50
N GLU A 182 16.73 10.80 -18.20
CA GLU A 182 16.76 9.35 -18.34
C GLU A 182 18.22 8.85 -18.30
N ASP A 183 18.40 7.56 -18.10
CA ASP A 183 19.72 6.94 -18.15
C ASP A 183 20.35 7.11 -19.55
N ALA A 184 21.68 7.19 -19.61
CA ALA A 184 22.39 7.24 -20.89
C ALA A 184 22.00 6.03 -21.76
N PRO A 185 21.56 6.21 -23.02
CA PRO A 185 20.97 5.13 -23.83
C PRO A 185 21.85 3.89 -23.96
N ALA A 186 23.18 4.08 -24.02
CA ALA A 186 24.15 3.00 -24.09
C ALA A 186 24.03 1.99 -22.94
N ARG A 187 23.66 2.43 -21.72
CA ARG A 187 23.48 1.51 -20.57
C ARG A 187 22.41 0.46 -20.85
N PHE A 188 21.31 0.87 -21.48
CA PHE A 188 20.23 -0.03 -21.85
C PHE A 188 20.63 -0.92 -23.03
N THR A 189 21.14 -0.35 -24.12
CA THR A 189 21.46 -1.13 -25.33
C THR A 189 22.56 -2.15 -25.11
N ASP A 190 23.58 -1.81 -24.30
CA ASP A 190 24.64 -2.74 -23.92
C ASP A 190 24.10 -3.85 -23.01
N GLY A 191 23.13 -3.53 -22.14
CA GLY A 191 22.39 -4.49 -21.33
C GLY A 191 21.60 -5.48 -22.19
N VAL A 192 20.86 -4.99 -23.19
CA VAL A 192 20.14 -5.83 -24.16
C VAL A 192 21.09 -6.76 -24.92
N GLY A 193 22.27 -6.27 -25.32
CA GLY A 193 23.31 -7.10 -25.93
C GLY A 193 23.69 -8.30 -25.05
N LYS A 194 23.94 -8.07 -23.76
CA LYS A 194 24.25 -9.14 -22.80
C LYS A 194 23.08 -10.11 -22.62
N VAL A 195 21.84 -9.63 -22.53
CA VAL A 195 20.65 -10.48 -22.43
C VAL A 195 20.52 -11.39 -23.64
N ILE A 196 20.78 -10.89 -24.85
CA ILE A 196 20.77 -11.68 -26.09
C ILE A 196 21.80 -12.82 -26.04
N ASP A 197 22.97 -12.58 -25.46
CA ASP A 197 23.99 -13.63 -25.32
C ASP A 197 23.50 -14.78 -24.42
N TYR A 198 22.83 -14.48 -23.30
CA TYR A 198 22.20 -15.50 -22.44
C TYR A 198 21.05 -16.24 -23.14
N LEU A 199 20.22 -15.53 -23.91
CA LEU A 199 19.16 -16.16 -24.72
C LEU A 199 19.73 -17.13 -25.76
N ARG A 200 20.84 -16.77 -26.41
CA ARG A 200 21.52 -17.63 -27.40
C ARG A 200 22.21 -18.84 -26.76
N ALA A 201 22.70 -18.69 -25.53
CA ALA A 201 23.27 -19.79 -24.76
C ALA A 201 22.20 -20.80 -24.30
N GLY A 202 20.93 -20.38 -24.25
CA GLY A 202 19.80 -21.20 -23.81
C GLY A 202 19.58 -21.20 -22.30
N ASP A 203 20.19 -20.25 -21.57
CA ASP A 203 20.10 -20.15 -20.11
C ASP A 203 18.76 -19.56 -19.66
N VAL A 204 18.18 -18.68 -20.46
CA VAL A 204 16.91 -18.00 -20.22
C VAL A 204 16.09 -17.90 -21.52
N PHE A 205 14.80 -17.59 -21.39
CA PHE A 205 13.87 -17.50 -22.54
C PHE A 205 13.31 -16.10 -22.77
N GLN A 206 13.26 -15.28 -21.72
CA GLN A 206 12.84 -13.87 -21.75
C GLN A 206 13.39 -13.19 -20.49
N VAL A 207 13.85 -11.94 -20.63
CA VAL A 207 14.25 -11.03 -19.54
C VAL A 207 13.69 -9.65 -19.83
#